data_AF-A0A8S3IW64-F1
#
_entry.id   AF-A0A8S3IW64-F1
#
_cell.length_a   1.000
_cell.length_b   1.000
_cell.length_c   1.000
_cell.angle_alpha   90.00
_cell.angle_beta   90.00
_cell.angle_gamma   90.00
#
_symmetry.space_group_name_H-M   'P 1'
#
loop_
_entity.id
_entity.type
_entity.pdbx_description
1 polymer ?
#
loop_
_entity_poly.entity_id
_entity_poly.type
_entity_poly.pdbx_seq_one_letter_code
_entity_poly.pdbx_strand_id
1 'polypeptide(L)'
;VMQQQACTGCKDGVGLCTGCQNLFCPRHFSEHRKELDRRMIKVVYEHTELRKALEAPNAMHNILSHIDEWEKKSIEKIKKKAGQARKDLLECIGRTKHELIGSLDTMGAEIKSSQEITTYAENEIN
;
A
#
# COMPACT_ATOMS: atom_id res chain seq x y z
N VAL A 1 0.66 6.61 64.28
CA VAL A 1 -0.17 7.54 63.47
C VAL A 1 -0.97 6.69 62.50
N MET A 2 -2.28 6.56 62.72
CA MET A 2 -3.17 5.72 61.91
C MET A 2 -3.45 6.44 60.59
N GLN A 3 -2.98 5.90 59.46
CA GLN A 3 -3.31 6.44 58.14
C GLN A 3 -4.79 6.16 57.87
N GLN A 4 -5.58 7.23 57.77
CA GLN A 4 -6.98 7.17 57.38
C GLN A 4 -7.07 6.64 55.94
N GLN A 5 -7.58 5.43 55.82
CA GLN A 5 -7.93 4.80 54.55
C GLN A 5 -9.13 5.56 53.94
N ALA A 6 -8.82 6.51 53.05
CA ALA A 6 -9.82 7.35 52.40
C ALA A 6 -10.54 6.60 51.27
N CYS A 7 -11.81 6.94 51.05
CA CYS A 7 -12.56 6.45 49.91
C CYS A 7 -11.96 7.00 48.60
N THR A 8 -11.96 6.18 47.56
CA THR A 8 -11.41 6.54 46.24
C THR A 8 -12.17 7.73 45.62
N GLY A 9 -13.42 7.97 46.02
CA GLY A 9 -14.23 9.13 45.62
C GLY A 9 -14.39 10.24 46.70
N CYS A 10 -13.99 10.02 47.97
CA CYS A 10 -14.08 11.02 49.05
C CYS A 10 -13.21 10.65 50.27
N LYS A 11 -13.03 11.54 51.24
CA LYS A 11 -12.07 11.30 52.33
C LYS A 11 -12.51 10.30 53.42
N ASP A 12 -13.76 9.82 53.40
CA ASP A 12 -14.30 8.91 54.42
C ASP A 12 -14.61 7.52 53.83
N GLY A 13 -13.65 6.59 53.89
CA GLY A 13 -13.79 5.22 53.36
C GLY A 13 -14.05 4.19 54.47
N VAL A 14 -14.96 3.23 54.22
CA VAL A 14 -15.33 2.20 55.22
C VAL A 14 -15.36 0.79 54.62
N GLY A 15 -15.54 0.64 53.30
CA GLY A 15 -15.64 -0.67 52.65
C GLY A 15 -14.59 -0.89 51.55
N LEU A 16 -13.94 -2.06 51.56
CA LEU A 16 -12.96 -2.48 50.54
C LEU A 16 -13.64 -3.26 49.41
N CYS A 17 -13.39 -2.88 48.16
CA CYS A 17 -13.70 -3.71 46.99
C CYS A 17 -12.53 -4.68 46.75
N THR A 18 -12.73 -5.98 46.96
CA THR A 18 -11.66 -6.99 46.80
C THR A 18 -11.18 -7.15 45.36
N GLY A 19 -12.07 -6.92 44.37
CA GLY A 19 -11.71 -7.01 42.96
C GLY A 19 -10.88 -5.83 42.46
N CYS A 20 -11.14 -4.62 42.97
CA CYS A 20 -10.43 -3.41 42.56
C CYS A 20 -9.34 -2.97 43.55
N GLN A 21 -9.26 -3.64 44.70
CA GLN A 21 -8.37 -3.30 45.83
C GLN A 21 -8.50 -1.83 46.29
N ASN A 22 -9.68 -1.24 46.11
CA ASN A 22 -9.96 0.16 46.38
C ASN A 22 -10.99 0.31 47.51
N LEU A 23 -10.82 1.32 48.34
CA LEU A 23 -11.74 1.64 49.44
C LEU A 23 -12.81 2.61 48.96
N PHE A 24 -14.04 2.44 49.44
CA PHE A 24 -15.18 3.26 49.11
C PHE A 24 -16.06 3.53 50.34
N CYS A 25 -16.75 4.67 50.32
CA CYS A 25 -17.87 4.91 51.22
C CYS A 25 -19.14 4.23 50.65
N PRO A 26 -20.21 4.01 51.44
CA PRO A 26 -21.41 3.32 50.97
C PRO A 26 -22.03 3.90 49.69
N ARG A 27 -21.95 5.23 49.50
CA ARG A 27 -22.43 5.90 48.29
C ARG A 27 -21.56 5.57 47.07
N HIS A 28 -20.25 5.82 47.15
CA HIS A 28 -19.33 5.56 46.04
C HIS A 28 -19.16 4.06 45.74
N PHE A 29 -19.37 3.19 46.74
CA PHE A 29 -19.41 1.74 46.52
C PHE A 29 -20.61 1.34 45.65
N SER A 30 -21.77 1.95 45.89
CA SER A 30 -22.98 1.73 45.09
C SER A 30 -22.82 2.25 43.66
N GLU A 31 -22.18 3.41 43.49
CA GLU A 31 -21.86 3.97 42.18
C GLU A 31 -20.84 3.11 41.43
N HIS A 32 -19.77 2.68 42.11
CA HIS A 32 -18.76 1.79 41.57
C HIS A 32 -19.36 0.48 41.07
N ARG A 33 -20.27 -0.13 41.84
CA ARG A 33 -20.98 -1.34 41.44
C ARG A 33 -21.81 -1.13 40.17
N LYS A 34 -22.57 -0.03 40.09
CA LYS A 34 -23.36 0.32 38.88
C LYS A 34 -22.47 0.52 37.65
N GLU A 35 -21.29 1.12 37.83
CA GLU A 35 -20.34 1.29 36.74
C GLU A 35 -19.74 -0.06 36.28
N LEU A 36 -19.41 -0.95 37.21
CA LEU A 36 -18.97 -2.31 36.87
C LEU A 36 -20.04 -3.08 36.09
N ASP A 37 -21.32 -2.98 36.49
CA ASP A 37 -22.42 -3.63 35.78
C ASP A 37 -22.54 -3.12 34.34
N ARG A 38 -22.43 -1.79 34.13
CA ARG A 38 -22.43 -1.19 32.78
C ARG A 38 -21.28 -1.69 31.92
N ARG A 39 -20.07 -1.74 32.49
CA ARG A 39 -18.88 -2.25 31.80
C ARG A 39 -19.02 -3.71 31.44
N MET A 40 -19.60 -4.53 32.31
CA MET A 40 -19.85 -5.94 32.05
C MET A 40 -20.84 -6.13 30.88
N ILE A 41 -21.94 -5.38 30.87
CA ILE A 41 -22.91 -5.41 29.76
C ILE A 41 -22.24 -5.06 28.44
N LYS A 42 -21.37 -4.04 28.42
CA LYS A 42 -20.62 -3.64 27.23
C LYS A 42 -19.72 -4.78 26.71
N VAL A 43 -18.97 -5.44 27.61
CA VAL A 43 -18.09 -6.57 27.24
C VAL A 43 -18.90 -7.73 26.66
N VAL A 44 -20.04 -8.07 27.25
CA VAL A 44 -20.93 -9.14 26.74
C VAL A 44 -21.46 -8.80 25.35
N TYR A 45 -21.84 -7.54 25.13
CA TYR A 45 -22.29 -7.07 23.82
C TYR A 45 -21.17 -7.17 22.77
N GLU A 46 -19.98 -6.63 23.06
CA GLU A 46 -18.83 -6.66 22.14
C GLU A 46 -18.41 -8.10 21.79
N HIS A 47 -18.40 -9.00 22.77
CA HIS A 47 -18.12 -10.42 22.55
C HIS A 47 -19.15 -11.07 21.62
N THR A 48 -20.43 -10.74 21.77
CA THR A 48 -21.51 -11.28 20.94
C THR A 48 -21.40 -10.81 19.50
N GLU A 49 -21.11 -9.52 19.29
CA GLU A 49 -20.93 -8.96 17.94
C GLU A 49 -19.69 -9.54 17.26
N LEU A 50 -18.58 -9.72 17.99
CA LEU A 50 -17.39 -10.37 17.45
C LEU A 50 -17.67 -11.82 17.03
N ARG A 51 -18.40 -12.58 17.85
CA ARG A 51 -18.81 -13.95 17.51
C ARG A 51 -19.66 -13.98 16.24
N LYS A 52 -20.66 -13.11 16.14
CA LYS A 52 -21.49 -12.99 14.92
C LYS A 52 -20.68 -12.62 13.69
N ALA A 53 -19.70 -11.73 13.82
CA ALA A 53 -18.83 -11.33 12.71
C ALA A 53 -17.94 -12.48 12.22
N LEU A 54 -17.49 -13.35 13.12
CA LEU A 54 -16.70 -14.54 12.79
C LEU A 54 -17.57 -15.68 12.24
N GLU A 55 -18.79 -15.83 12.74
CA GLU A 55 -19.79 -16.79 12.25
C GLU A 55 -20.47 -16.31 10.95
N ALA A 56 -20.29 -15.04 10.59
CA ALA A 56 -20.85 -14.51 9.35
C ALA A 56 -20.21 -15.26 8.16
N PRO A 57 -21.01 -15.89 7.28
CA PRO A 57 -20.51 -16.72 6.18
C PRO A 57 -19.63 -15.95 5.18
N ASN A 58 -19.60 -14.61 5.28
CA ASN A 58 -18.99 -13.71 4.32
C ASN A 58 -17.60 -13.21 4.76
N ALA A 59 -17.13 -13.55 5.97
CA ALA A 59 -15.81 -13.11 6.45
C ALA A 59 -14.67 -13.63 5.57
N MET A 60 -14.75 -14.89 5.12
CA MET A 60 -13.81 -15.47 4.15
C MET A 60 -14.02 -14.91 2.74
N HIS A 61 -15.27 -14.63 2.35
CA HIS A 61 -15.59 -14.02 1.05
C HIS A 61 -14.91 -12.66 0.86
N ASN A 62 -14.85 -11.85 1.92
CA ASN A 62 -14.17 -10.54 1.88
C ASN A 62 -12.66 -10.69 1.65
N ILE A 63 -12.01 -11.66 2.30
CA ILE A 63 -10.57 -11.92 2.13
C ILE A 63 -10.28 -12.44 0.72
N LEU A 64 -11.08 -13.39 0.23
CA LEU A 64 -10.94 -13.93 -1.14
C LEU A 64 -11.15 -12.82 -2.19
N SER A 65 -12.14 -11.95 -1.99
CA SER A 65 -12.38 -10.80 -2.89
C SER A 65 -11.19 -9.84 -2.96
N HIS A 66 -10.49 -9.61 -1.84
CA HIS A 66 -9.28 -8.80 -1.84
C HIS A 66 -8.11 -9.46 -2.60
N ILE A 67 -8.01 -10.79 -2.55
CA ILE A 67 -7.03 -11.55 -3.34
C ILE A 67 -7.34 -11.41 -4.83
N ASP A 68 -8.60 -11.58 -5.23
CA ASP A 68 -9.04 -11.42 -6.62
C ASP A 68 -8.77 -10.00 -7.16
N GLU A 69 -9.02 -8.98 -6.33
CA GLU A 69 -8.74 -7.59 -6.69
C GLU A 69 -7.24 -7.33 -6.83
N TRP A 70 -6.43 -7.86 -5.91
CA TRP A 70 -4.97 -7.76 -6.00
C TRP A 70 -4.43 -8.45 -7.25
N GLU A 71 -4.96 -9.62 -7.61
CA GLU A 71 -4.57 -10.36 -8.81
C GLU A 71 -4.88 -9.54 -10.07
N LYS A 72 -6.12 -9.04 -10.20
CA LYS A 72 -6.54 -8.21 -11.35
C LYS A 72 -5.65 -6.99 -11.52
N LYS A 73 -5.40 -6.23 -10.45
CA LYS A 73 -4.54 -5.04 -10.46
C LYS A 73 -3.10 -5.38 -10.85
N SER A 74 -2.59 -6.52 -10.38
CA SER A 74 -1.23 -6.97 -10.68
C SER A 74 -1.07 -7.34 -12.15
N ILE A 75 -2.02 -8.07 -12.72
CA ILE A 75 -2.04 -8.42 -14.14
C ILE A 75 -2.08 -7.16 -15.02
N GLU A 76 -2.94 -6.20 -14.68
CA GLU A 76 -3.05 -4.95 -15.43
C GLU A 76 -1.74 -4.16 -15.40
N LYS A 77 -1.09 -4.06 -14.24
CA LYS A 77 0.20 -3.38 -14.09
C LYS A 77 1.29 -4.03 -14.94
N ILE A 78 1.36 -5.37 -14.96
CA ILE A 78 2.31 -6.12 -15.78
C ILE A 78 2.04 -5.86 -17.26
N LYS A 79 0.78 -5.96 -17.71
CA LYS A 79 0.39 -5.69 -19.11
C LYS A 79 0.77 -4.28 -19.54
N LYS A 80 0.51 -3.26 -18.71
CA LYS A 80 0.87 -1.86 -18.99
C LYS A 80 2.39 -1.70 -19.16
N LYS A 81 3.18 -2.26 -18.25
CA LYS A 81 4.65 -2.18 -18.32
C LYS A 81 5.21 -2.92 -19.54
N ALA A 82 4.69 -4.09 -19.85
CA ALA A 82 5.09 -4.84 -21.04
C ALA A 82 4.67 -4.13 -22.33
N GLY A 83 3.53 -3.44 -22.35
CA GLY A 83 3.11 -2.59 -23.46
C GLY A 83 4.07 -1.41 -23.69
N GLN A 84 4.43 -0.71 -22.61
CA GLN A 84 5.39 0.39 -22.68
C GLN A 84 6.76 -0.07 -23.19
N ALA A 85 7.30 -1.17 -22.64
CA ALA A 85 8.60 -1.70 -23.06
C ALA A 85 8.63 -2.05 -24.57
N ARG A 86 7.54 -2.61 -25.11
CA ARG A 86 7.42 -2.89 -26.55
C ARG A 86 7.43 -1.60 -27.37
N LYS A 87 6.71 -0.57 -26.92
CA LYS A 87 6.67 0.73 -27.59
C LYS A 87 8.05 1.39 -27.61
N ASP A 88 8.73 1.42 -26.46
CA ASP A 88 10.07 2.00 -26.32
C ASP A 88 11.07 1.28 -27.24
N LEU A 89 10.99 -0.06 -27.33
CA LEU A 89 11.83 -0.84 -28.22
C LEU A 89 11.58 -0.50 -29.70
N LEU A 90 10.32 -0.38 -30.12
CA LEU A 90 9.98 0.00 -31.49
C LEU A 90 10.48 1.41 -31.84
N GLU A 91 10.35 2.37 -30.92
CA GLU A 91 10.88 3.72 -31.10
C GLU A 91 12.41 3.70 -31.22
N CYS A 92 13.10 2.91 -30.40
CA CYS A 92 14.55 2.74 -30.47
C CYS A 92 14.98 2.15 -31.83
N ILE A 93 14.36 1.04 -32.25
CA ILE A 93 14.62 0.41 -33.55
C ILE A 93 14.39 1.39 -34.70
N GLY A 94 13.29 2.15 -34.66
CA GLY A 94 12.97 3.15 -35.68
C GLY A 94 14.04 4.23 -35.77
N ARG A 95 14.52 4.73 -34.63
CA ARG A 95 15.60 5.71 -34.55
C ARG A 95 16.90 5.15 -35.11
N THR A 96 17.35 3.99 -34.64
CA THR A 96 18.58 3.34 -35.11
C THR A 96 18.53 3.10 -36.62
N LYS A 97 17.39 2.65 -37.15
CA LYS A 97 17.21 2.46 -38.59
C LYS A 97 17.36 3.77 -39.35
N HIS A 98 16.77 4.85 -38.86
CA HIS A 98 16.86 6.16 -39.51
C HIS A 98 18.30 6.69 -39.51
N GLU A 99 19.01 6.57 -38.39
CA GLU A 99 20.42 6.94 -38.26
C GLU A 99 21.32 6.14 -39.23
N LEU A 100 21.10 4.82 -39.31
CA LEU A 100 21.84 3.95 -40.24
C LEU A 100 21.59 4.33 -41.70
N ILE A 101 20.34 4.58 -42.08
CA ILE A 101 20.01 5.01 -43.46
C ILE A 101 20.71 6.33 -43.78
N GLY A 102 20.62 7.33 -42.89
CA GLY A 102 21.30 8.61 -43.08
C GLY A 102 22.81 8.45 -43.25
N SER A 103 23.45 7.61 -42.42
CA SER A 103 24.87 7.32 -42.54
C SER A 103 25.23 6.66 -43.88
N LEU A 104 24.40 5.72 -44.36
CA LEU A 104 24.60 5.07 -45.65
C LEU A 104 24.46 6.05 -46.82
N ASP A 105 23.48 6.95 -46.75
CA ASP A 105 23.27 7.99 -47.77
C ASP A 105 24.46 8.96 -47.84
N THR A 106 25.00 9.38 -46.68
CA THR A 106 26.20 10.21 -46.61
C THR A 106 27.41 9.50 -47.22
N MET A 107 27.69 8.25 -46.83
CA MET A 107 28.78 7.47 -47.42
C MET A 107 28.61 7.31 -48.93
N GLY A 108 27.38 7.07 -49.40
CA GLY A 108 27.07 6.96 -50.83
C GLY A 108 27.36 8.26 -51.60
N ALA A 109 27.05 9.42 -51.02
CA ALA A 109 27.35 10.72 -51.62
C ALA A 109 28.86 10.98 -51.67
N GLU A 110 29.59 10.67 -50.60
CA GLU A 110 31.05 10.82 -50.53
C GLU A 110 31.78 9.94 -51.55
N ILE A 111 31.34 8.68 -51.72
CA ILE A 111 31.90 7.77 -52.72
C ILE A 111 31.68 8.32 -54.14
N LYS A 112 30.46 8.78 -54.46
CA LYS A 112 30.17 9.36 -55.78
C LYS A 112 31.01 10.60 -56.05
N SER A 113 31.09 11.52 -55.09
CA SER A 113 31.90 12.72 -55.22
C SER A 113 33.37 12.39 -55.43
N SER A 114 33.90 11.39 -54.71
CA SER A 114 35.28 10.93 -54.89
C SER A 114 35.51 10.34 -56.29
N GLN A 115 34.57 9.55 -56.81
CA GLN A 115 34.66 9.00 -58.17
C GLN A 115 34.65 10.08 -59.25
N GLU A 116 33.82 11.11 -59.10
CA GLU A 116 33.76 12.24 -60.03
C GLU A 116 35.07 13.03 -60.04
N ILE A 117 35.69 13.24 -58.88
CA ILE A 117 37.00 13.90 -58.74
C ILE A 117 38.09 13.09 -59.44
N THR A 118 38.14 11.77 -59.24
CA THR A 118 39.14 10.91 -59.90
C THR A 118 38.94 10.88 -61.42
N THR A 119 37.69 10.81 -61.88
CA THR A 119 37.36 10.83 -63.32
C THR A 119 37.76 12.16 -63.96
N TYR A 120 37.57 13.29 -63.27
CA TYR A 120 38.02 14.59 -63.72
C TYR A 120 39.56 14.66 -63.81
N ALA A 121 40.26 14.20 -62.77
CA ALA A 121 41.73 14.20 -62.73
C ALA A 121 42.36 13.31 -63.82
N GLU A 122 41.77 12.15 -64.11
CA GLU A 122 42.25 11.25 -65.18
C GLU A 122 42.08 11.86 -66.59
N ASN A 123 41.06 12.67 -66.80
CA ASN A 123 40.81 13.36 -68.07
C ASN A 123 41.69 14.61 -68.29
N GLU A 124 42.29 15.18 -67.24
CA GLU A 124 43.23 16.30 -67.37
C GLU A 124 44.69 15.84 -67.60
N ILE A 125 44.99 14.57 -67.34
CA ILE A 125 46.34 14.00 -67.47
C ILE A 125 46.56 13.34 -68.85
N ASN A 126 45.52 13.18 -69.65
CA ASN A 126 45.54 12.63 -71.01
C ASN A 126 45.28 13.71 -72.06
#